data_AF-A0A834F519-F1
#
_entry.id   AF-A0A834F519-F1
#
_cell.length_a   1.000
_cell.length_b   1.000
_cell.length_c   1.000
_cell.angle_alpha   90.00
_cell.angle_beta   90.00
_cell.angle_gamma   90.00
#
_symmetry.space_group_name_H-M   'P 1'
#
loop_
_entity.id
_entity.type
_entity.pdbx_description
1 polymer ?
#
loop_
_entity_poly.entity_id
_entity_poly.type
_entity_poly.pdbx_seq_one_letter_code
_entity_poly.pdbx_strand_id
1 'polypeptide(L)'
;MRSQVSPLTRTEILLYWVLSFGSHLFSFFQLHKFSKEHEAGLSREFQLEKGLLGFKRDSSDFEWNFWSEWGRKSLLWTLLGHCVISRSSAYFYPKLKVLAITLYGLLAAVSVLGFKGVSVLLVHLALIFVVAQLRKPALSWMCNLLLIATLYLQPIQEIQKSWYTTEEEYYLLLFSVAVCSLRFISFSLEQCWSSRNAHVQLFWLLSYTFYHPFFYNGPIMTYKAFTEQMQKST
;
A
#
# COMPACT_ATOMS: atom_id res chain seq x y z
N MET A 1 -17.32 -26.31 6.76
CA MET A 1 -17.21 -26.00 8.21
C MET A 1 -16.60 -24.61 8.35
N ARG A 2 -17.36 -23.62 8.83
CA ARG A 2 -16.77 -22.35 9.31
C ARG A 2 -16.18 -22.66 10.69
N SER A 3 -14.87 -22.58 10.87
CA SER A 3 -14.31 -22.56 12.23
C SER A 3 -14.81 -21.28 12.90
N GLN A 4 -15.64 -21.42 13.93
CA GLN A 4 -15.87 -20.32 14.86
C GLN A 4 -14.58 -20.15 15.66
N VAL A 5 -13.70 -19.28 15.18
CA VAL A 5 -12.59 -18.80 16.00
C VAL A 5 -13.23 -17.99 17.14
N SER A 6 -13.14 -18.51 18.36
CA SER A 6 -13.63 -17.79 19.53
C SER A 6 -12.80 -16.50 19.68
N PRO A 7 -13.44 -15.34 19.85
CA PRO A 7 -12.69 -14.10 20.05
C PRO A 7 -11.88 -14.21 21.35
N LEU A 8 -10.63 -13.75 21.31
CA LEU A 8 -9.75 -13.68 22.49
C LEU A 8 -10.43 -12.88 23.61
N THR A 9 -10.24 -13.32 24.86
CA THR A 9 -10.78 -12.59 26.00
C THR A 9 -10.12 -11.22 26.12
N ARG A 10 -10.84 -10.22 26.65
CA ARG A 10 -10.28 -8.86 26.81
C ARG A 10 -8.99 -8.85 27.64
N THR A 11 -8.88 -9.76 28.60
CA THR A 11 -7.69 -9.97 29.43
C THR A 11 -6.51 -10.49 28.64
N GLU A 12 -6.71 -11.48 27.76
CA GLU A 12 -5.65 -11.97 26.87
C GLU A 12 -5.21 -10.90 25.88
N ILE A 13 -6.16 -10.17 25.28
CA ILE A 13 -5.86 -9.05 24.38
C ILE A 13 -5.03 -7.99 25.13
N LEU A 14 -5.46 -7.57 26.32
CA LEU A 14 -4.71 -6.59 27.12
C LEU A 14 -3.31 -7.10 27.45
N LEU A 15 -3.17 -8.37 27.85
CA LEU A 15 -1.89 -8.98 28.14
C LEU A 15 -0.97 -8.99 26.91
N TYR A 16 -1.49 -9.36 25.74
CA TYR A 16 -0.73 -9.30 24.47
C TYR A 16 -0.29 -7.87 24.14
N TRP A 17 -1.17 -6.88 24.32
CA TRP A 17 -0.81 -5.48 24.11
C TRP A 17 0.29 -5.05 25.07
N VAL A 18 0.17 -5.35 26.37
CA VAL A 18 1.16 -4.98 27.39
C VAL A 18 2.51 -5.65 27.12
N LEU A 19 2.53 -6.96 26.86
CA LEU A 19 3.77 -7.69 26.59
C LEU A 19 4.40 -7.26 25.27
N SER A 20 3.61 -7.09 24.21
CA SER A 20 4.12 -6.66 22.91
C SER A 20 4.65 -5.24 22.98
N PHE A 21 3.87 -4.27 23.46
CA PHE A 21 4.33 -2.89 23.56
C PHE A 21 5.47 -2.74 24.57
N GLY A 22 5.37 -3.39 25.73
CA GLY A 22 6.41 -3.37 26.74
C GLY A 22 7.74 -3.90 26.21
N SER A 23 7.74 -5.02 25.49
CA SER A 23 8.96 -5.59 24.91
C SER A 23 9.54 -4.71 23.80
N HIS A 24 8.72 -4.13 22.93
CA HIS A 24 9.19 -3.21 21.90
C HIS A 24 9.75 -1.91 22.52
N LEU A 25 9.05 -1.32 23.48
CA LEU A 25 9.51 -0.12 24.19
C LEU A 25 10.81 -0.38 24.95
N PHE A 26 10.93 -1.53 25.60
CA PHE A 26 12.17 -1.91 26.27
C PHE A 26 13.31 -2.09 25.27
N SER A 27 13.05 -2.75 24.14
CA SER A 27 14.04 -2.93 23.07
C SER A 27 14.49 -1.58 22.49
N PHE A 28 13.55 -0.66 22.22
CA PHE A 28 13.87 0.69 21.76
C PHE A 28 14.62 1.51 22.82
N PHE A 29 14.27 1.34 24.09
CA PHE A 29 14.99 2.00 25.18
C PHE A 29 16.44 1.51 25.28
N GLN A 30 16.66 0.19 25.18
CA GLN A 30 18.02 -0.36 25.17
C GLN A 30 18.81 0.08 23.94
N LEU A 31 18.18 0.09 22.77
CA LEU A 31 18.79 0.61 21.54
C LEU A 31 19.12 2.10 21.67
N HIS A 32 18.24 2.90 22.26
CA HIS A 32 18.48 4.31 22.52
C HIS A 32 19.67 4.51 23.46
N LYS A 33 19.74 3.75 24.56
CA LYS A 33 20.85 3.79 25.52
C LYS A 33 22.16 3.41 24.83
N PHE A 34 22.19 2.31 24.09
CA PHE A 34 23.36 1.86 23.33
C PHE A 34 23.79 2.90 22.29
N SER A 35 22.85 3.48 21.55
CA SER A 35 23.09 4.52 20.56
C SER A 35 23.70 5.79 21.20
N LYS A 36 23.25 6.15 22.41
CA LYS A 36 23.82 7.27 23.17
C LYS A 36 25.23 7.00 23.66
N GLU A 37 25.52 5.80 24.13
CA GLU A 37 26.88 5.40 24.54
C GLU A 37 27.87 5.43 23.36
N HIS A 38 27.39 5.15 22.14
CA HIS A 38 28.23 5.09 20.92
C HIS A 38 28.05 6.30 19.99
N GLU A 39 27.43 7.39 20.47
CA GLU A 39 26.99 8.51 19.64
C GLU A 39 28.16 9.18 18.89
N ALA A 40 29.33 9.29 19.52
CA ALA A 40 30.52 9.90 18.91
C ALA A 40 31.08 9.05 17.75
N GLY A 41 31.08 7.71 17.91
CA GLY A 41 31.49 6.78 16.86
C GLY A 41 30.52 6.80 15.68
N LEU A 42 29.22 6.70 15.98
CA LEU A 42 28.15 6.76 14.98
C LEU A 42 28.14 8.10 14.22
N SER A 43 28.35 9.22 14.92
CA SER A 43 28.41 10.54 14.28
C SER A 43 29.61 10.66 13.33
N ARG A 44 30.75 10.02 13.64
CA ARG A 44 31.94 10.03 12.79
C ARG A 44 31.78 9.16 11.55
N GLU A 45 31.14 8.00 11.70
CA GLU A 45 30.99 7.01 10.64
C GLU A 45 29.86 7.36 9.66
N PHE A 46 28.68 7.72 10.19
CA PHE A 46 27.47 7.96 9.41
C PHE A 46 27.14 9.44 9.17
N GLN A 47 28.01 10.36 9.62
CA GLN A 47 27.83 11.82 9.48
C GLN A 47 26.43 12.29 9.90
N LEU A 48 25.97 11.83 11.07
CA LEU A 48 24.60 12.02 11.53
C LEU A 48 24.15 13.50 11.48
N GLU A 49 23.04 13.74 10.79
CA GLU A 49 22.43 15.06 10.63
C GLU A 49 21.36 15.31 11.69
N LYS A 50 20.92 16.57 11.83
CA LYS A 50 19.75 16.89 12.65
C LYS A 50 18.48 16.51 11.89
N GLY A 51 17.77 15.51 12.40
CA GLY A 51 16.43 15.13 12.00
C GLY A 51 15.33 15.89 12.75
N LEU A 52 14.11 15.33 12.68
CA LEU A 52 12.92 15.87 13.34
C LEU A 52 13.11 15.99 14.86
N LEU A 53 12.57 17.07 15.44
CA LEU A 53 12.56 17.31 16.89
C LEU A 53 13.97 17.31 17.55
N GLY A 54 15.03 17.56 16.77
CA GLY A 54 16.40 17.61 17.26
C GLY A 54 17.08 16.25 17.44
N PHE A 55 16.41 15.15 17.05
CA PHE A 55 17.03 13.83 17.01
C PHE A 55 18.07 13.76 15.89
N LYS A 56 19.17 13.04 16.13
CA LYS A 56 20.16 12.77 15.09
C LYS A 56 19.65 11.69 14.15
N ARG A 57 19.92 11.84 12.85
CA ARG A 57 19.44 10.98 11.78
C ARG A 57 20.60 10.59 10.87
N ASP A 58 20.61 9.35 10.44
CA ASP A 58 21.48 8.88 9.36
C ASP A 58 20.94 9.36 8.00
N SER A 59 21.73 10.15 7.28
CA SER A 59 21.39 10.64 5.95
C SER A 59 21.73 9.65 4.83
N SER A 60 22.49 8.59 5.13
CA SER A 60 22.81 7.54 4.16
C SER A 60 21.68 6.53 3.98
N ASP A 61 20.73 6.46 4.92
CA ASP A 61 19.56 5.60 4.81
C ASP A 61 18.59 6.11 3.75
N PHE A 62 18.59 5.44 2.59
CA PHE A 62 17.73 5.80 1.47
C PHE A 62 16.24 5.72 1.82
N GLU A 63 15.80 4.62 2.46
CA GLU A 63 14.37 4.37 2.73
C GLU A 63 13.80 5.45 3.65
N TRP A 64 14.51 5.77 4.73
CA TRP A 64 14.07 6.76 5.69
C TRP A 64 13.99 8.16 5.07
N ASN A 65 14.97 8.55 4.27
CA ASN A 65 14.93 9.82 3.54
C ASN A 65 13.78 9.85 2.55
N PHE A 66 13.68 8.84 1.71
CA PHE A 66 12.64 8.69 0.69
C PHE A 66 11.24 8.78 1.30
N TRP A 67 10.90 7.94 2.28
CA TRP A 67 9.58 7.92 2.89
C TRP A 67 9.29 9.19 3.69
N SER A 68 10.27 9.78 4.37
CA SER A 68 10.08 11.02 5.13
C SER A 68 9.82 12.21 4.20
N GLU A 69 10.60 12.34 3.14
CA GLU A 69 10.48 13.43 2.18
C GLU A 69 9.20 13.32 1.37
N TRP A 70 8.95 12.16 0.75
CA TRP A 70 7.72 11.91 0.00
C TRP A 70 6.49 11.98 0.90
N GLY A 71 6.61 11.44 2.12
CA GLY A 71 5.60 11.50 3.17
C GLY A 71 5.13 12.93 3.43
N ARG A 72 6.08 13.84 3.63
CA ARG A 72 5.83 15.25 3.92
C ARG A 72 5.40 16.06 2.69
N LYS A 73 6.05 15.84 1.54
CA LYS A 73 5.83 16.64 0.32
C LYS A 73 4.52 16.27 -0.39
N SER A 74 4.13 14.99 -0.38
CA SER A 74 3.01 14.49 -1.20
C SER A 74 2.00 13.66 -0.42
N LEU A 75 2.44 12.60 0.28
CA LEU A 75 1.52 11.62 0.86
C LEU A 75 0.56 12.25 1.87
N LEU A 76 1.07 13.07 2.80
CA LEU A 76 0.24 13.72 3.82
C LEU A 76 -0.88 14.56 3.19
N TRP A 77 -0.54 15.38 2.18
CA TRP A 77 -1.51 16.25 1.51
C TRP A 77 -2.53 15.47 0.70
N THR A 78 -2.11 14.41 0.00
CA THR A 78 -3.02 13.57 -0.78
C THR A 78 -3.92 12.72 0.13
N LEU A 79 -3.44 12.29 1.30
CA LEU A 79 -4.28 11.64 2.31
C LEU A 79 -5.31 12.61 2.92
N LEU A 80 -4.90 13.84 3.23
CA LEU A 80 -5.83 14.88 3.68
C LEU A 80 -6.89 15.18 2.62
N GLY A 81 -6.48 15.31 1.35
CA GLY A 81 -7.41 15.48 0.23
C GLY A 81 -8.37 14.30 0.08
N HIS A 82 -7.88 13.06 0.23
CA HIS A 82 -8.75 11.87 0.27
C HIS A 82 -9.77 11.97 1.40
N CYS A 83 -9.36 12.38 2.61
CA CYS A 83 -10.28 12.57 3.74
C CYS A 83 -11.36 13.60 3.41
N VAL A 84 -11.00 14.75 2.83
CA VAL A 84 -11.95 15.80 2.43
C VAL A 84 -12.93 15.26 1.38
N ILE A 85 -12.45 14.65 0.30
CA ILE A 85 -13.31 14.09 -0.75
C ILE A 85 -14.22 12.99 -0.21
N SER A 86 -13.70 12.11 0.63
CA SER A 86 -14.48 11.03 1.25
C SER A 86 -15.60 11.57 2.15
N ARG A 87 -15.32 12.60 2.95
CA ARG A 87 -16.31 13.23 3.83
C ARG A 87 -17.34 14.04 3.06
N SER A 88 -16.89 14.86 2.11
CA SER A 88 -17.77 15.66 1.26
C SER A 88 -18.70 14.78 0.43
N SER A 89 -18.17 13.76 -0.25
CA SER A 89 -19.00 12.85 -1.05
C SER A 89 -19.96 12.03 -0.22
N ALA A 90 -19.56 11.61 1.00
CA ALA A 90 -20.48 10.94 1.94
C ALA A 90 -21.62 11.86 2.41
N TYR A 91 -21.38 13.17 2.50
CA TYR A 91 -22.40 14.13 2.92
C TYR A 91 -23.34 14.52 1.76
N PHE A 92 -22.79 14.88 0.60
CA PHE A 92 -23.58 15.41 -0.52
C PHE A 92 -24.22 14.33 -1.39
N TYR A 93 -23.46 13.28 -1.75
CA TYR A 93 -23.91 12.25 -2.68
C TYR A 93 -23.38 10.86 -2.28
N PRO A 94 -23.93 10.25 -1.21
CA PRO A 94 -23.43 8.97 -0.67
C PRO A 94 -23.28 7.88 -1.75
N LYS A 95 -24.24 7.79 -2.68
CA LYS A 95 -24.24 6.80 -3.78
C LYS A 95 -23.03 6.93 -4.72
N LEU A 96 -22.44 8.11 -4.86
CA LEU A 96 -21.27 8.36 -5.71
C LEU A 96 -19.96 8.37 -4.92
N LYS A 97 -19.99 8.19 -3.60
CA LYS A 97 -18.81 8.21 -2.73
C LYS A 97 -17.69 7.31 -3.23
N VAL A 98 -18.01 6.04 -3.52
CA VAL A 98 -17.02 5.05 -3.99
C VAL A 98 -16.38 5.53 -5.30
N LEU A 99 -17.18 6.01 -6.26
CA LEU A 99 -16.66 6.54 -7.51
C LEU A 99 -15.77 7.78 -7.28
N ALA A 100 -16.21 8.72 -6.43
CA ALA A 100 -15.47 9.95 -6.15
C ALA A 100 -14.10 9.68 -5.53
N ILE A 101 -14.02 8.78 -4.53
CA ILE A 101 -12.74 8.42 -3.92
C ILE A 101 -11.84 7.61 -4.85
N THR A 102 -12.42 6.79 -5.73
CA THR A 102 -11.67 6.03 -6.75
C THR A 102 -11.07 6.97 -7.78
N LEU A 103 -11.84 7.93 -8.29
CA LEU A 103 -11.33 8.95 -9.21
C LEU A 103 -10.26 9.80 -8.55
N TYR A 104 -10.45 10.20 -7.29
CA TYR A 104 -9.43 10.92 -6.54
C TYR A 104 -8.14 10.11 -6.42
N GLY A 105 -8.23 8.83 -6.04
CA GLY A 105 -7.06 7.97 -5.91
C GLY A 105 -6.36 7.70 -7.24
N LEU A 106 -7.12 7.57 -8.33
CA LEU A 106 -6.55 7.48 -9.68
C LEU A 106 -5.80 8.77 -10.05
N LEU A 107 -6.40 9.94 -9.82
CA LEU A 107 -5.75 11.24 -10.08
C LEU A 107 -4.50 11.43 -9.22
N ALA A 108 -4.56 11.06 -7.93
CA ALA A 108 -3.41 11.08 -7.04
C ALA A 108 -2.30 10.15 -7.56
N ALA A 109 -2.63 8.92 -7.97
CA ALA A 109 -1.69 8.00 -8.57
C ALA A 109 -1.07 8.55 -9.87
N VAL A 110 -1.86 9.18 -10.75
CA VAL A 110 -1.36 9.82 -11.98
C VAL A 110 -0.41 10.96 -11.64
N SER A 111 -0.73 11.78 -10.64
CA SER A 111 0.11 12.91 -10.23
C SER A 111 1.46 12.50 -9.66
N VAL A 112 1.55 11.30 -9.06
CA VAL A 112 2.76 10.79 -8.40
C VAL A 112 3.56 9.85 -9.30
N LEU A 113 2.90 8.91 -9.97
CA LEU A 113 3.55 7.88 -10.80
C LEU A 113 3.65 8.27 -12.28
N GLY A 114 2.94 9.31 -12.69
CA GLY A 114 2.77 9.66 -14.10
C GLY A 114 1.86 8.69 -14.87
N PHE A 115 1.46 9.10 -16.08
CA PHE A 115 0.60 8.29 -16.94
C PHE A 115 1.23 6.94 -17.32
N LYS A 116 2.54 6.88 -17.52
CA LYS A 116 3.25 5.64 -17.85
C LYS A 116 3.19 4.64 -16.68
N GLY A 117 3.47 5.09 -15.46
CA GLY A 117 3.40 4.24 -14.26
C GLY A 117 2.00 3.72 -13.99
N VAL A 118 0.98 4.58 -14.07
CA VAL A 118 -0.42 4.16 -13.92
C VAL A 118 -0.85 3.21 -15.05
N SER A 119 -0.34 3.38 -16.26
CA SER A 119 -0.60 2.44 -17.37
C SER A 119 -0.09 1.03 -17.06
N VAL A 120 1.06 0.88 -16.40
CA VAL A 120 1.56 -0.44 -15.96
C VAL A 120 0.56 -1.11 -15.02
N LEU A 121 0.06 -0.37 -14.03
CA LEU A 121 -0.95 -0.88 -13.07
C LEU A 121 -2.25 -1.27 -13.77
N LEU A 122 -2.71 -0.48 -14.73
CA LEU A 122 -3.91 -0.78 -15.52
C LEU A 122 -3.72 -2.01 -16.41
N VAL A 123 -2.54 -2.21 -16.99
CA VAL A 123 -2.21 -3.43 -17.76
C VAL A 123 -2.24 -4.65 -16.86
N HIS A 124 -1.61 -4.58 -15.67
CA HIS A 124 -1.63 -5.68 -14.69
C HIS A 124 -3.06 -5.99 -14.25
N LEU A 125 -3.84 -4.95 -13.93
CA LEU A 125 -5.24 -5.06 -13.56
C LEU A 125 -6.06 -5.74 -14.66
N ALA A 126 -5.89 -5.34 -15.93
CA ALA A 126 -6.62 -5.91 -17.06
C ALA A 126 -6.27 -7.39 -17.27
N LEU A 127 -4.98 -7.76 -17.24
CA LEU A 127 -4.53 -9.15 -17.37
C LEU A 127 -5.12 -10.02 -16.25
N ILE A 128 -5.03 -9.54 -15.01
CA ILE A 128 -5.59 -10.23 -13.84
C ILE A 128 -7.10 -10.35 -13.95
N PHE A 129 -7.79 -9.30 -14.38
CA PHE A 129 -9.24 -9.32 -14.54
C PHE A 129 -9.67 -10.38 -15.56
N VAL A 130 -9.00 -10.45 -16.72
CA VAL A 130 -9.26 -11.44 -17.77
C VAL A 130 -8.99 -12.86 -17.26
N VAL A 131 -7.84 -13.11 -16.63
CA VAL A 131 -7.49 -14.44 -16.09
C VAL A 131 -8.47 -14.86 -14.98
N ALA A 132 -8.88 -13.92 -14.12
CA ALA A 132 -9.83 -14.18 -13.06
C ALA A 132 -11.22 -14.59 -13.58
N GLN A 133 -11.62 -14.15 -14.78
CA GLN A 133 -12.89 -14.61 -15.39
C GLN A 133 -12.88 -16.11 -15.71
N LEU A 134 -11.71 -16.73 -15.88
CA LEU A 134 -11.58 -18.17 -16.11
C LEU A 134 -11.90 -19.00 -14.85
N ARG A 135 -11.93 -18.37 -13.66
CA ARG A 135 -12.20 -19.00 -12.36
C ARG A 135 -11.34 -20.24 -12.08
N LYS A 136 -10.09 -20.22 -12.54
CA LYS A 136 -9.10 -21.26 -12.26
C LYS A 136 -8.04 -20.70 -11.30
N PRO A 137 -8.00 -21.17 -10.04
CA PRO A 137 -7.01 -20.69 -9.06
C PRO A 137 -5.57 -20.87 -9.52
N ALA A 138 -5.26 -21.98 -10.19
CA ALA A 138 -3.93 -22.24 -10.72
C ALA A 138 -3.49 -21.20 -11.77
N LEU A 139 -4.37 -20.86 -12.72
CA LEU A 139 -4.09 -19.81 -13.72
C LEU A 139 -3.92 -18.44 -13.06
N SER A 140 -4.75 -18.15 -12.06
CA SER A 140 -4.67 -16.90 -11.29
C SER A 140 -3.33 -16.79 -10.57
N TRP A 141 -2.88 -17.85 -9.89
CA TRP A 141 -1.57 -17.90 -9.24
C TRP A 141 -0.43 -17.74 -10.24
N MET A 142 -0.43 -18.49 -11.33
CA MET A 142 0.62 -18.39 -12.35
C MET A 142 0.69 -16.97 -12.94
N CYS A 143 -0.45 -16.36 -13.29
CA CYS A 143 -0.48 -15.00 -13.82
C CYS A 143 0.05 -13.98 -12.82
N ASN A 144 -0.37 -14.03 -11.55
CA ASN A 144 0.15 -13.13 -10.52
C ASN A 144 1.65 -13.31 -10.30
N LEU A 145 2.16 -14.54 -10.26
CA LEU A 145 3.60 -14.81 -10.10
C LEU A 145 4.40 -14.29 -11.29
N LEU A 146 3.90 -14.45 -12.51
CA LEU A 146 4.54 -13.90 -13.72
C LEU A 146 4.56 -12.37 -13.69
N LEU A 147 3.48 -11.72 -13.26
CA LEU A 147 3.43 -10.26 -13.10
C LEU A 147 4.38 -9.77 -12.01
N ILE A 148 4.46 -10.45 -10.86
CA ILE A 148 5.44 -10.13 -9.82
C ILE A 148 6.87 -10.33 -10.33
N ALA A 149 7.13 -11.36 -11.13
CA ALA A 149 8.44 -11.59 -11.71
C ALA A 149 8.90 -10.42 -12.59
N THR A 150 7.99 -9.64 -13.18
CA THR A 150 8.35 -8.44 -13.97
C THR A 150 9.13 -7.41 -13.15
N LEU A 151 8.95 -7.38 -11.83
CA LEU A 151 9.69 -6.50 -10.92
C LEU A 151 11.19 -6.83 -10.85
N TYR A 152 11.57 -8.06 -11.18
CA TYR A 152 12.95 -8.56 -11.13
C TYR A 152 13.60 -8.68 -12.50
N LEU A 153 12.83 -8.53 -13.59
CA LEU A 153 13.36 -8.63 -14.95
C LEU A 153 14.09 -7.34 -15.33
N GLN A 154 15.42 -7.41 -15.41
CA GLN A 154 16.29 -6.27 -15.76
C GLN A 154 15.82 -5.48 -16.99
N PRO A 155 15.42 -6.10 -18.12
CA PRO A 155 14.97 -5.33 -19.29
C PRO A 155 13.74 -4.45 -19.00
N ILE A 156 12.82 -4.95 -18.17
CA ILE A 156 11.63 -4.19 -17.77
C ILE A 156 12.01 -3.06 -16.81
N GLN A 157 12.90 -3.34 -15.86
CA GLN A 157 13.40 -2.33 -14.92
C GLN A 157 14.07 -1.17 -15.66
N GLU A 158 14.94 -1.44 -16.64
CA GLU A 158 15.63 -0.39 -17.39
C GLU A 158 14.66 0.45 -18.24
N ILE A 159 13.66 -0.18 -18.87
CA ILE A 159 12.61 0.57 -19.57
C ILE A 159 11.84 1.47 -18.59
N GLN A 160 11.42 0.94 -17.43
CA GLN A 160 10.66 1.70 -16.45
C GLN A 160 11.48 2.83 -15.83
N LYS A 161 12.74 2.58 -15.46
CA LYS A 161 13.68 3.59 -14.96
C LYS A 161 13.85 4.74 -15.94
N SER A 162 13.93 4.45 -17.24
CA SER A 162 14.06 5.48 -18.28
C SER A 162 12.88 6.46 -18.35
N TRP A 163 11.76 6.17 -17.69
CA TRP A 163 10.60 7.07 -17.64
C TRP A 163 10.71 8.14 -16.56
N TYR A 164 11.60 7.95 -15.59
CA TYR A 164 11.71 8.78 -14.40
C TYR A 164 13.02 9.54 -14.39
N THR A 165 13.01 10.70 -13.74
CA THR A 165 14.22 11.53 -13.63
C THR A 165 15.07 11.09 -12.45
N THR A 166 14.40 10.65 -11.38
CA THR A 166 15.03 10.22 -10.13
C THR A 166 14.75 8.76 -9.84
N GLU A 167 15.67 8.09 -9.14
CA GLU A 167 15.44 6.72 -8.68
C GLU A 167 14.24 6.63 -7.72
N GLU A 168 14.02 7.66 -6.90
CA GLU A 168 12.90 7.75 -5.96
C GLU A 168 11.54 7.60 -6.67
N GLU A 169 11.33 8.31 -7.78
CA GLU A 169 10.10 8.20 -8.57
C GLU A 169 9.89 6.79 -9.14
N TYR A 170 10.99 6.16 -9.59
CA TYR A 170 10.96 4.76 -10.04
C TYR A 170 10.64 3.79 -8.89
N TYR A 171 11.23 3.99 -7.71
CA TYR A 171 10.92 3.18 -6.53
C TYR A 171 9.46 3.33 -6.10
N LEU A 172 8.86 4.54 -6.20
CA LEU A 172 7.42 4.71 -5.97
C LEU A 172 6.57 3.85 -6.91
N LEU A 173 6.95 3.75 -8.19
CA LEU A 173 6.29 2.82 -9.12
C LEU A 173 6.45 1.37 -8.65
N LEU A 174 7.67 0.97 -8.30
CA LEU A 174 7.97 -0.40 -7.87
C LEU A 174 7.14 -0.80 -6.64
N PHE A 175 7.12 0.04 -5.60
CA PHE A 175 6.30 -0.18 -4.40
C PHE A 175 4.81 -0.24 -4.73
N SER A 176 4.32 0.67 -5.57
CA SER A 176 2.91 0.69 -5.99
C SER A 176 2.51 -0.59 -6.74
N VAL A 177 3.36 -1.09 -7.65
CA VAL A 177 3.13 -2.34 -8.37
C VAL A 177 3.18 -3.54 -7.42
N ALA A 178 4.11 -3.57 -6.47
CA ALA A 178 4.22 -4.65 -5.49
C ALA A 178 2.97 -4.73 -4.59
N VAL A 179 2.53 -3.61 -4.03
CA VAL A 179 1.33 -3.56 -3.19
C VAL A 179 0.06 -3.83 -3.99
N CYS A 180 -0.05 -3.30 -5.21
CA CYS A 180 -1.17 -3.65 -6.11
C CYS A 180 -1.18 -5.12 -6.48
N SER A 181 -0.02 -5.78 -6.62
CA SER A 181 0.05 -7.22 -6.90
C SER A 181 -0.56 -8.06 -5.78
N LEU A 182 -0.37 -7.67 -4.51
CA LEU A 182 -1.05 -8.33 -3.37
C LEU A 182 -2.58 -8.20 -3.48
N ARG A 183 -3.06 -7.03 -3.91
CA ARG A 183 -4.50 -6.80 -4.15
C ARG A 183 -5.03 -7.64 -5.31
N PHE A 184 -4.27 -7.73 -6.39
CA PHE A 184 -4.61 -8.54 -7.55
C PHE A 184 -4.70 -10.03 -7.22
N ILE A 185 -3.77 -10.54 -6.40
CA ILE A 185 -3.84 -11.90 -5.86
C ILE A 185 -5.15 -12.08 -5.09
N SER A 186 -5.42 -11.21 -4.11
CA SER A 186 -6.65 -11.28 -3.29
C SER A 186 -7.91 -11.25 -4.16
N PHE A 187 -8.01 -10.33 -5.12
CA PHE A 187 -9.15 -10.26 -6.04
C PHE A 187 -9.29 -11.54 -6.87
N SER A 188 -8.23 -11.97 -7.57
CA SER A 188 -8.29 -13.09 -8.52
C SER A 188 -8.68 -14.41 -7.87
N LEU A 189 -8.18 -14.66 -6.65
CA LEU A 189 -8.54 -15.85 -5.89
C LEU A 189 -9.98 -15.78 -5.44
N GLU A 190 -10.40 -14.69 -4.78
CA GLU A 190 -11.78 -14.53 -4.31
C GLU A 190 -12.80 -14.57 -5.45
N GLN A 191 -12.42 -14.08 -6.62
CA GLN A 191 -13.26 -14.10 -7.83
C GLN A 191 -13.49 -15.51 -8.38
N CYS A 192 -12.57 -16.47 -8.14
CA CYS A 192 -12.80 -17.87 -8.51
C CYS A 192 -14.04 -18.47 -7.83
N TRP A 193 -14.49 -17.88 -6.72
CA TRP A 193 -15.66 -18.32 -5.95
C TRP A 193 -16.85 -17.34 -6.01
N SER A 194 -16.82 -16.36 -6.93
CA SER A 194 -17.83 -15.29 -7.04
C SER A 194 -18.71 -15.41 -8.30
N SER A 195 -20.00 -15.09 -8.17
CA SER A 195 -21.01 -15.12 -9.24
C SER A 195 -21.45 -13.73 -9.72
N ARG A 196 -20.70 -12.66 -9.41
CA ARG A 196 -21.10 -11.27 -9.74
C ARG A 196 -20.99 -10.95 -11.24
N ASN A 197 -21.67 -9.91 -11.71
CA ASN A 197 -21.51 -9.39 -13.09
C ASN A 197 -20.11 -8.80 -13.34
N ALA A 198 -19.56 -9.02 -14.53
CA ALA A 198 -18.19 -8.61 -14.90
C ALA A 198 -17.97 -7.08 -14.79
N HIS A 199 -18.90 -6.25 -15.28
CA HIS A 199 -18.78 -4.79 -15.17
C HIS A 199 -18.73 -4.30 -13.71
N VAL A 200 -19.52 -4.94 -12.84
CA VAL A 200 -19.55 -4.59 -11.42
C VAL A 200 -18.24 -5.00 -10.77
N GLN A 201 -17.72 -6.19 -11.07
CA GLN A 201 -16.40 -6.62 -10.60
C GLN A 201 -15.29 -5.67 -11.02
N LEU A 202 -15.28 -5.24 -12.29
CA LEU A 202 -14.26 -4.32 -12.80
C LEU A 202 -14.29 -2.97 -12.07
N PHE A 203 -15.49 -2.42 -11.83
CA PHE A 203 -15.64 -1.19 -11.04
C PHE A 203 -15.07 -1.34 -9.62
N TRP A 204 -15.37 -2.46 -8.95
CA TRP A 204 -14.86 -2.72 -7.60
C TRP A 204 -13.37 -3.02 -7.58
N LEU A 205 -12.84 -3.68 -8.61
CA LEU A 205 -11.40 -3.90 -8.77
C LEU A 205 -10.65 -2.58 -8.98
N LEU A 206 -11.17 -1.68 -9.83
CA LEU A 206 -10.61 -0.34 -9.99
C LEU A 206 -10.64 0.44 -8.68
N SER A 207 -11.78 0.40 -7.97
CA SER A 207 -11.93 1.07 -6.68
C SER A 207 -10.99 0.52 -5.62
N TYR A 208 -10.79 -0.80 -5.61
CA TYR A 208 -9.88 -1.48 -4.72
C TYR A 208 -8.42 -1.18 -5.07
N THR A 209 -8.08 -1.09 -6.36
CA THR A 209 -6.71 -0.82 -6.82
C THR A 209 -6.32 0.63 -6.54
N PHE A 210 -7.20 1.59 -6.83
CA PHE A 210 -6.94 3.01 -6.63
C PHE A 210 -7.47 3.55 -5.30
N TYR A 211 -7.68 2.67 -4.31
CA TYR A 211 -7.97 3.12 -2.96
C TYR A 211 -6.71 3.78 -2.34
N HIS A 212 -6.69 5.12 -2.39
CA HIS A 212 -5.53 5.96 -2.06
C HIS A 212 -4.89 5.65 -0.70
N PRO A 213 -5.64 5.51 0.41
CA PRO A 213 -5.04 5.30 1.73
C PRO A 213 -4.13 4.08 1.81
N PHE A 214 -4.41 3.06 1.01
CA PHE A 214 -3.67 1.80 1.06
C PHE A 214 -2.66 1.68 -0.10
N PHE A 215 -2.66 2.62 -1.06
CA PHE A 215 -2.11 2.42 -2.41
C PHE A 215 -0.60 2.13 -2.43
N TYR A 216 0.18 2.84 -1.61
CA TYR A 216 1.64 2.75 -1.62
C TYR A 216 2.19 1.75 -0.62
N ASN A 217 1.91 1.95 0.67
CA ASN A 217 2.40 1.10 1.77
C ASN A 217 1.41 1.06 2.94
N GLY A 218 0.12 1.22 2.65
CA GLY A 218 -0.90 1.11 3.68
C GLY A 218 -1.24 -0.34 4.03
N PRO A 219 -2.09 -0.56 5.03
CA PRO A 219 -2.47 -1.88 5.49
C PRO A 219 -2.96 -2.80 4.37
N ILE A 220 -2.51 -4.06 4.40
CA ILE A 220 -3.00 -5.09 3.50
C ILE A 220 -4.40 -5.49 3.97
N MET A 221 -5.39 -5.27 3.11
CA MET A 221 -6.78 -5.65 3.31
C MET A 221 -7.22 -6.53 2.14
N THR A 222 -8.08 -7.51 2.38
CA THR A 222 -8.59 -8.38 1.30
C THR A 222 -9.67 -7.68 0.48
N TYR A 223 -9.90 -8.13 -0.75
CA TYR A 223 -10.91 -7.59 -1.66
C TYR A 223 -12.33 -7.69 -1.05
N LYS A 224 -12.66 -8.82 -0.43
CA LYS A 224 -13.92 -9.00 0.30
C LYS A 224 -14.06 -8.03 1.47
N ALA A 225 -13.05 -7.90 2.31
CA ALA A 225 -13.10 -6.96 3.43
C ALA A 225 -13.28 -5.51 2.95
N PHE A 226 -12.57 -5.12 1.88
CA PHE A 226 -12.71 -3.83 1.23
C PHE A 226 -14.14 -3.58 0.74
N THR A 227 -14.67 -4.49 -0.07
CA THR A 227 -16.00 -4.32 -0.67
C THR A 227 -17.09 -4.28 0.39
N GLU A 228 -17.03 -5.13 1.42
CA GLU A 228 -17.97 -5.13 2.55
C GLU A 228 -17.88 -3.83 3.36
N GLN A 229 -16.68 -3.34 3.66
CA GLN A 229 -16.50 -2.09 4.40
C GLN A 229 -17.04 -0.89 3.61
N MET A 230 -16.73 -0.82 2.31
CA MET A 230 -17.16 0.28 1.46
C MET A 230 -18.67 0.30 1.29
N GLN A 231 -19.30 -0.86 1.10
CA GLN A 231 -20.76 -1.01 1.00
C GLN A 231 -21.48 -0.62 2.29
N LYS A 232 -20.94 -0.95 3.47
CA LYS A 232 -21.49 -0.51 4.76
C LYS A 232 -21.37 0.99 5.00
N SER A 233 -20.43 1.64 4.30
CA SER A 233 -20.13 3.07 4.46
C SER A 233 -20.84 3.99 3.45
N THR A 234 -21.64 3.40 2.56
CA THR A 234 -22.43 4.05 1.50
C THR A 234 -23.88 4.11 1.92
#